data_AF-A0A662KZW6-F1
#
_entry.id   AF-A0A662KZW6-F1
#
_cell.length_a   1.000
_cell.length_b   1.000
_cell.length_c   1.000
_cell.angle_alpha   90.00
_cell.angle_beta   90.00
_cell.angle_gamma   90.00
#
_symmetry.space_group_name_H-M   'P 1'
#
loop_
_entity.id
_entity.type
_entity.pdbx_description
1 polymer ?
#
loop_
_entity_poly.entity_id
_entity_poly.type
_entity_poly.pdbx_seq_one_letter_code
_entity_poly.pdbx_strand_id
1 'polypeptide(L)'
;MIYRKMHLTVIKGIGKTYEKKLIDAGINSLEELAIADLNELAEKTGISINKLKKWKAEAKRKAKYKKAEIAEDMAKITTIEIDGNRARVKIKEVIHENIPVYKGNFEELKDSIEKEEMAVFLDKKASLWFNGEWYENLPYKMKIKKEVVKKKSFLEILKEWWKK
;
A
#
# COMPACT_ATOMS: atom_id res chain seq x y z
N MET A 1 -14.14 -3.92 13.50
CA MET A 1 -12.93 -4.26 12.73
C MET A 1 -12.30 -5.53 13.30
N ILE A 2 -12.21 -6.61 12.52
CA ILE A 2 -11.56 -7.85 12.95
C ILE A 2 -10.18 -7.90 12.29
N TYR A 3 -9.25 -7.06 12.78
CA TYR A 3 -7.85 -7.18 12.37
C TYR A 3 -7.32 -8.49 12.95
N ARG A 4 -6.85 -9.40 12.07
CA ARG A 4 -6.16 -10.62 12.49
C ARG A 4 -4.81 -10.22 13.07
N LYS A 5 -4.81 -9.88 14.37
CA LYS A 5 -3.63 -9.50 15.16
C LYS A 5 -2.60 -10.63 15.05
N MET A 6 -1.43 -10.34 14.50
CA MET A 6 -0.43 -11.37 14.26
C MET A 6 0.38 -11.55 15.54
N HIS A 7 0.26 -12.73 16.13
CA HIS A 7 0.95 -13.07 17.37
C HIS A 7 2.46 -12.95 17.22
N LEU A 8 3.13 -12.48 18.28
CA LEU A 8 4.59 -12.37 18.33
C LEU A 8 5.26 -13.76 18.32
N THR A 9 4.50 -14.80 18.70
CA THR A 9 4.91 -16.21 18.65
C THR A 9 5.27 -16.73 17.27
N VAL A 10 4.92 -15.98 16.21
CA VAL A 10 5.32 -16.29 14.83
C VAL A 10 6.84 -16.12 14.62
N ILE A 11 7.53 -15.37 15.49
CA ILE A 11 9.00 -15.26 15.50
C ILE A 11 9.61 -16.43 16.26
N LYS A 12 10.57 -17.12 15.65
CA LYS A 12 11.22 -18.26 16.29
C LYS A 12 11.96 -17.82 17.56
N GLY A 13 11.61 -18.44 18.68
CA GLY A 13 12.20 -18.13 19.99
C GLY A 13 11.38 -17.17 20.85
N ILE A 14 10.27 -16.61 20.34
CA ILE A 14 9.27 -15.95 21.18
C ILE A 14 8.20 -16.97 21.55
N GLY A 15 8.27 -17.49 22.78
CA GLY A 15 7.19 -18.29 23.37
C GLY A 15 6.17 -17.40 24.10
N LYS A 16 5.08 -18.00 24.61
CA LYS A 16 4.01 -17.30 25.35
C LYS A 16 4.54 -16.41 26.48
N THR A 17 5.59 -16.84 27.17
CA THR A 17 6.21 -16.07 28.27
C THR A 17 6.87 -14.79 27.77
N TYR A 18 7.59 -14.84 26.65
CA TYR A 18 8.23 -13.66 26.07
C TYR A 18 7.21 -12.76 25.37
N GLU A 19 6.21 -13.35 24.70
CA GLU A 19 5.09 -12.60 24.13
C GLU A 19 4.38 -11.78 25.20
N LYS A 20 4.04 -12.38 26.35
CA LYS A 20 3.40 -11.65 27.45
C LYS A 20 4.26 -10.48 27.94
N LYS A 21 5.56 -10.69 28.16
CA LYS A 21 6.48 -9.61 28.55
C LYS A 21 6.54 -8.46 27.54
N LEU A 22 6.50 -8.79 26.25
CA LEU A 22 6.49 -7.80 25.18
C LEU A 22 5.18 -7.02 25.17
N ILE A 23 4.04 -7.71 25.30
CA ILE A 23 2.70 -7.10 25.40
C ILE A 23 2.61 -6.18 26.61
N ASP A 24 3.07 -6.63 27.78
CA ASP A 24 3.09 -5.84 29.03
C ASP A 24 3.99 -4.60 28.90
N ALA A 25 5.04 -4.67 28.05
CA ALA A 25 5.89 -3.54 27.70
C ALA A 25 5.32 -2.66 26.55
N GLY A 26 4.09 -2.92 26.11
CA GLY A 26 3.38 -2.15 25.08
C GLY A 26 3.57 -2.65 23.66
N ILE A 27 4.34 -3.73 23.43
CA ILE A 27 4.58 -4.31 22.11
C ILE A 27 3.56 -5.41 21.82
N ASN A 28 2.57 -5.07 21.02
CA ASN A 28 1.42 -5.90 20.68
C ASN A 28 1.44 -6.48 19.27
N SER A 29 2.39 -6.05 18.44
CA SER A 29 2.45 -6.40 17.02
C SER A 29 3.90 -6.55 16.53
N LEU A 30 4.07 -7.22 15.38
CA LEU A 30 5.39 -7.38 14.76
C LEU A 30 5.92 -6.03 14.25
N GLU A 31 5.01 -5.17 13.82
CA GLU A 31 5.29 -3.82 13.34
C GLU A 31 5.85 -2.96 14.47
N GLU A 32 5.23 -2.99 15.65
CA GLU A 32 5.73 -2.32 16.85
C GLU A 32 7.10 -2.87 17.26
N LEU A 33 7.28 -4.19 17.27
CA LEU A 33 8.59 -4.80 17.59
C LEU A 33 9.67 -4.42 16.57
N ALA A 34 9.30 -4.24 15.31
CA ALA A 34 10.22 -3.88 14.23
C ALA A 34 10.77 -2.45 14.38
N ILE A 35 10.03 -1.54 15.01
CA ILE A 35 10.43 -0.13 15.22
C ILE A 35 10.90 0.17 16.64
N ALA A 36 10.51 -0.63 17.64
CA ALA A 36 10.80 -0.41 19.06
C ALA A 36 12.27 -0.14 19.39
N ASP A 37 12.52 0.73 20.37
CA ASP A 37 13.86 0.93 20.92
C ASP A 37 14.29 -0.29 21.73
N LEU A 38 15.47 -0.84 21.42
CA LEU A 38 15.95 -2.08 22.03
C LEU A 38 16.44 -1.89 23.46
N ASN A 39 16.95 -0.70 23.81
CA ASN A 39 17.46 -0.40 25.14
C ASN A 39 16.29 -0.23 26.10
N GLU A 40 15.31 0.60 25.75
CA GLU A 40 14.09 0.76 26.56
C GLU A 40 13.33 -0.55 26.73
N LEU A 41 13.24 -1.34 25.66
CA LEU A 41 12.54 -2.62 25.70
C LEU A 41 13.30 -3.65 26.55
N ALA A 42 14.64 -3.63 26.53
CA ALA A 42 15.45 -4.48 27.40
C ALA A 42 15.25 -4.14 28.88
N GLU A 43 15.23 -2.85 29.21
CA GLU A 43 14.99 -2.37 30.57
C GLU A 43 13.59 -2.76 31.08
N LYS A 44 12.55 -2.53 30.28
CA LYS A 44 11.16 -2.84 30.66
C LYS A 44 10.88 -4.33 30.78
N THR A 45 11.47 -5.16 29.92
CA THR A 45 11.14 -6.60 29.84
C THR A 45 12.13 -7.51 30.56
N GLY A 46 13.32 -7.01 30.88
CA GLY A 46 14.45 -7.80 31.37
C GLY A 46 14.99 -8.79 30.34
N ILE A 47 14.68 -8.60 29.05
CA ILE A 47 15.15 -9.48 27.96
C ILE A 47 16.47 -8.93 27.43
N SER A 48 17.43 -9.82 27.17
CA SER A 48 18.73 -9.40 26.65
C SER A 48 18.62 -8.72 25.28
N ILE A 49 19.35 -7.62 25.11
CA ILE A 49 19.40 -6.85 23.85
C ILE A 49 19.72 -7.76 22.66
N ASN A 50 20.60 -8.76 22.82
CA ASN A 50 20.93 -9.71 21.75
C ASN A 50 19.72 -10.53 21.28
N LYS A 51 18.82 -10.94 22.17
CA LYS A 51 17.56 -11.62 21.79
C LYS A 51 16.62 -10.65 21.09
N LEU A 52 16.42 -9.46 21.67
CA LEU A 52 15.56 -8.43 21.10
C LEU A 52 16.03 -7.99 19.70
N LYS A 53 17.35 -7.86 19.48
CA LYS A 53 17.93 -7.54 18.18
C LYS A 53 17.61 -8.60 17.12
N LYS A 54 17.74 -9.89 17.47
CA LYS A 54 17.36 -11.00 16.58
C LYS A 54 15.87 -10.96 16.24
N TRP A 55 15.03 -10.79 17.25
CA TRP A 55 13.58 -10.73 17.04
C TRP A 55 13.15 -9.48 16.27
N LYS A 56 13.74 -8.31 16.51
CA LYS A 56 13.49 -7.09 15.73
C LYS A 56 13.86 -7.27 14.26
N ALA A 57 14.99 -7.93 13.97
CA ALA A 57 15.38 -8.24 12.59
C ALA A 57 14.38 -9.22 11.92
N GLU A 58 13.96 -10.26 12.64
CA GLU A 58 12.98 -11.23 12.14
C GLU A 58 11.58 -10.61 11.98
N ALA A 59 11.19 -9.72 12.90
CA ALA A 59 9.97 -8.92 12.86
C ALA A 59 9.97 -8.02 11.62
N LYS A 60 11.04 -7.24 11.40
CA LYS A 60 11.21 -6.42 10.19
C LYS A 60 11.06 -7.25 8.92
N ARG A 61 11.71 -8.42 8.89
CA ARG A 61 11.66 -9.31 7.73
C ARG A 61 10.23 -9.81 7.48
N LYS A 62 9.55 -10.35 8.51
CA LYS A 62 8.19 -10.88 8.41
C LYS A 62 7.16 -9.78 8.12
N ALA A 63 7.29 -8.60 8.73
CA ALA A 63 6.45 -7.44 8.44
C ALA A 63 6.63 -6.98 6.99
N LYS A 64 7.87 -6.95 6.47
CA LYS A 64 8.14 -6.63 5.06
C LYS A 64 7.50 -7.65 4.11
N TYR A 65 7.65 -8.95 4.37
CA TYR A 65 7.04 -10.00 3.54
C TYR A 65 5.52 -9.96 3.59
N LYS A 66 4.93 -9.69 4.76
CA LYS A 66 3.48 -9.54 4.88
C LYS A 66 2.98 -8.28 4.16
N LYS A 67 3.69 -7.15 4.25
CA LYS A 67 3.35 -5.94 3.48
C LYS A 67 3.42 -6.21 1.97
N ALA A 68 4.38 -7.01 1.52
CA ALA A 68 4.51 -7.43 0.12
C ALA A 68 3.41 -8.42 -0.32
N GLU A 69 3.09 -9.43 0.49
CA GLU A 69 2.03 -10.42 0.23
C GLU A 69 0.65 -9.75 0.21
N ILE A 70 0.37 -8.87 1.18
CA ILE A 70 -0.85 -8.06 1.21
C ILE A 70 -0.90 -7.13 -0.01
N ALA A 71 0.20 -6.50 -0.40
CA ALA A 71 0.24 -5.66 -1.59
C ALA A 71 0.03 -6.46 -2.88
N GLU A 72 0.61 -7.65 -3.01
CA GLU A 72 0.40 -8.54 -4.15
C GLU A 72 -1.03 -9.05 -4.22
N ASP A 73 -1.59 -9.48 -3.10
CA ASP A 73 -2.98 -9.96 -3.06
C ASP A 73 -3.98 -8.82 -3.27
N MET A 74 -3.71 -7.63 -2.72
CA MET A 74 -4.49 -6.43 -3.02
C MET A 74 -4.37 -6.07 -4.50
N ALA A 75 -3.19 -6.12 -5.11
CA ALA A 75 -3.00 -5.85 -6.53
C ALA A 75 -3.75 -6.86 -7.42
N LYS A 76 -3.86 -8.13 -7.02
CA LYS A 76 -4.62 -9.15 -7.77
C LYS A 76 -6.13 -8.91 -7.72
N ILE A 77 -6.64 -8.52 -6.56
CA ILE A 77 -8.09 -8.36 -6.34
C ILE A 77 -8.60 -6.94 -6.59
N THR A 78 -7.70 -5.98 -6.81
CA THR A 78 -8.05 -4.57 -6.99
C THR A 78 -7.85 -4.15 -8.43
N THR A 79 -8.87 -3.52 -9.01
CA THR A 79 -8.79 -2.88 -10.32
C THR A 79 -9.16 -1.41 -10.16
N ILE A 80 -8.26 -0.52 -10.54
CA ILE A 80 -8.50 0.93 -10.53
C ILE A 80 -8.71 1.39 -11.97
N GLU A 81 -9.86 1.98 -12.27
CA GLU A 81 -10.14 2.64 -13.55
C GLU A 81 -10.22 4.15 -13.32
N ILE A 82 -9.27 4.89 -13.88
CA ILE A 82 -9.15 6.34 -13.71
C ILE A 82 -9.82 7.04 -14.89
N ASP A 83 -10.71 7.98 -14.59
CA ASP A 83 -11.38 8.88 -15.52
C ASP A 83 -11.22 10.33 -15.04
N GLY A 84 -10.21 11.02 -15.57
CA GLY A 84 -9.89 12.39 -15.18
C GLY A 84 -9.42 12.51 -13.71
N ASN A 85 -10.27 13.13 -12.88
CA ASN A 85 -10.08 13.34 -11.44
C ASN A 85 -10.93 12.40 -10.57
N ARG A 86 -11.61 11.43 -11.19
CA ARG A 86 -12.37 10.38 -10.50
C ARG A 86 -11.86 9.00 -10.89
N ALA A 87 -12.06 8.04 -10.01
CA ALA A 87 -11.76 6.64 -10.25
C ALA A 87 -12.94 5.76 -9.88
N ARG A 88 -13.05 4.65 -10.60
CA ARG A 88 -13.80 3.49 -10.17
C ARG A 88 -12.80 2.49 -9.62
N VAL A 89 -12.97 2.12 -8.35
CA VAL A 89 -12.10 1.16 -7.66
C VAL A 89 -12.94 -0.08 -7.39
N LYS A 90 -12.56 -1.20 -8.00
CA LYS A 90 -13.16 -2.50 -7.71
C LYS A 90 -12.22 -3.25 -6.78
N ILE A 91 -12.71 -3.65 -5.62
CA ILE A 91 -11.98 -4.49 -4.65
C ILE A 91 -12.76 -5.80 -4.51
N LYS A 92 -12.17 -6.90 -4.97
CA LYS A 92 -12.86 -8.20 -5.14
C LYS A 92 -14.11 -8.05 -6.01
N GLU A 93 -15.30 -8.09 -5.43
CA GLU A 93 -16.59 -7.96 -6.13
C GLU A 93 -17.30 -6.64 -5.82
N VAL A 94 -16.77 -5.84 -4.89
CA VAL A 94 -17.36 -4.56 -4.49
C VAL A 94 -16.82 -3.46 -5.40
N ILE A 95 -17.73 -2.66 -5.95
CA ILE A 95 -17.41 -1.53 -6.82
C ILE A 95 -17.65 -0.24 -6.05
N HIS A 96 -16.62 0.59 -6.00
CA HIS A 96 -16.67 1.92 -5.44
C HIS A 96 -16.52 2.93 -6.58
N GLU A 97 -17.53 3.77 -6.77
CA GLU A 97 -17.56 4.76 -7.85
C GLU A 97 -17.22 6.16 -7.32
N ASN A 98 -16.86 7.06 -8.25
CA ASN A 98 -16.66 8.48 -7.97
C ASN A 98 -15.53 8.79 -6.97
N ILE A 99 -14.52 7.94 -6.92
CA ILE A 99 -13.42 8.04 -5.94
C ILE A 99 -12.48 9.15 -6.36
N PRO A 100 -12.14 10.10 -5.48
CA PRO A 100 -11.29 11.23 -5.83
C PRO A 100 -9.89 10.74 -6.22
N VAL A 101 -9.35 11.33 -7.29
CA VAL A 101 -8.00 11.06 -7.79
C VAL A 101 -7.14 12.30 -7.60
N TYR A 102 -6.09 12.16 -6.81
CA TYR A 102 -5.12 13.20 -6.51
C TYR A 102 -3.85 12.97 -7.34
N LYS A 103 -3.25 14.07 -7.82
CA LYS A 103 -1.99 14.08 -8.60
C LYS A 103 -1.16 15.28 -8.15
N GLY A 104 0.15 15.11 -8.04
CA GLY A 104 1.06 16.19 -7.62
C GLY A 104 1.91 15.82 -6.41
N ASN A 105 2.25 16.80 -5.57
CA ASN A 105 3.08 16.59 -4.41
C ASN A 105 2.34 15.77 -3.34
N PHE A 106 2.87 14.59 -3.02
CA PHE A 106 2.26 13.69 -2.04
C PHE A 106 2.22 14.31 -0.63
N GLU A 107 3.29 14.98 -0.19
CA GLU A 107 3.39 15.48 1.18
C GLU A 107 2.34 16.55 1.49
N GLU A 108 2.03 17.42 0.53
CA GLU A 108 1.00 18.46 0.66
C GLU A 108 -0.42 17.89 0.60
N LEU A 109 -0.61 16.84 -0.19
CA LEU A 109 -1.93 16.26 -0.44
C LEU A 109 -2.31 15.18 0.57
N LYS A 110 -1.33 14.57 1.24
CA LYS A 110 -1.51 13.44 2.17
C LYS A 110 -2.59 13.72 3.22
N ASP A 111 -2.51 14.86 3.90
CA ASP A 111 -3.47 15.23 4.95
C ASP A 111 -4.89 15.41 4.43
N SER A 112 -5.03 15.81 3.16
CA SER A 112 -6.35 15.95 2.53
C SER A 112 -6.88 14.59 2.08
N ILE A 113 -6.00 13.71 1.59
CA ILE A 113 -6.34 12.36 1.15
C ILE A 113 -6.75 11.49 2.34
N GLU A 114 -6.03 11.55 3.45
CA GLU A 114 -6.30 10.72 4.63
C GLU A 114 -7.60 11.08 5.36
N LYS A 115 -8.20 12.23 5.04
CA LYS A 115 -9.55 12.63 5.50
C LYS A 115 -10.67 11.96 4.70
N GLU A 116 -10.39 11.50 3.49
CA GLU A 116 -11.37 10.78 2.67
C GLU A 116 -11.53 9.34 3.19
N GLU A 117 -12.72 8.77 3.03
CA GLU A 117 -12.94 7.35 3.33
C GLU A 117 -12.14 6.45 2.37
N MET A 118 -12.02 6.90 1.12
CA MET A 118 -11.23 6.23 0.08
C MET A 118 -10.79 7.21 -0.99
N ALA A 119 -9.53 7.11 -1.43
CA ALA A 119 -8.96 8.01 -2.41
C ALA A 119 -7.82 7.35 -3.19
N VAL A 120 -7.63 7.76 -4.43
CA VAL A 120 -6.53 7.29 -5.28
C VAL A 120 -5.51 8.42 -5.43
N PHE A 121 -4.26 8.14 -5.08
CA PHE A 121 -3.14 9.00 -5.42
C PHE A 121 -2.43 8.43 -6.66
N LEU A 122 -2.25 9.25 -7.68
CA LEU A 122 -1.61 8.87 -8.92
C LEU A 122 -0.35 9.71 -9.15
N ASP A 123 0.80 9.04 -9.08
CA ASP A 123 2.10 9.52 -9.54
C ASP A 123 2.62 8.56 -10.64
N LYS A 124 3.81 7.97 -10.51
CA LYS A 124 4.29 6.92 -11.43
C LYS A 124 3.49 5.62 -11.33
N LYS A 125 2.93 5.36 -10.16
CA LYS A 125 2.12 4.20 -9.81
C LYS A 125 0.87 4.69 -9.08
N ALA A 126 -0.19 3.88 -9.11
CA ALA A 126 -1.38 4.17 -8.31
C ALA A 126 -1.19 3.67 -6.88
N SER A 127 -1.54 4.53 -5.93
CA SER A 127 -1.67 4.20 -4.51
C SER A 127 -3.11 4.44 -4.10
N LEU A 128 -3.70 3.49 -3.37
CA LEU A 128 -5.06 3.58 -2.84
C LEU A 128 -4.98 3.82 -1.34
N TRP A 129 -5.56 4.92 -0.89
CA TRP A 129 -5.94 5.11 0.50
C TRP A 129 -7.30 4.45 0.71
N PHE A 130 -7.37 3.47 1.61
CA PHE A 130 -8.62 2.81 1.96
C PHE A 130 -8.55 2.28 3.38
N ASN A 131 -9.60 2.51 4.17
CA ASN A 131 -9.75 1.96 5.53
C ASN A 131 -8.55 2.29 6.45
N GLY A 132 -8.00 3.50 6.36
CA GLY A 132 -6.89 3.94 7.22
C GLY A 132 -5.51 3.46 6.79
N GLU A 133 -5.39 2.79 5.64
CA GLU A 133 -4.12 2.24 5.15
C GLU A 133 -3.83 2.64 3.70
N TRP A 134 -2.54 2.76 3.41
CA TRP A 134 -2.03 2.98 2.07
C TRP A 134 -1.66 1.65 1.39
N TYR A 135 -2.29 1.39 0.25
CA TYR A 135 -1.98 0.27 -0.63
C TYR A 135 -1.26 0.79 -1.88
N GLU A 136 0.04 0.53 -1.96
CA GLU A 136 0.92 1.07 -3.00
C GLU A 136 1.05 0.08 -4.18
N ASN A 137 1.52 0.60 -5.33
CA ASN A 137 1.87 -0.20 -6.51
C ASN A 137 0.68 -1.01 -7.09
N LEU A 138 -0.52 -0.41 -7.06
CA LEU A 138 -1.71 -1.05 -7.58
C LEU A 138 -1.83 -0.88 -9.10
N PRO A 139 -2.32 -1.91 -9.81
CA PRO A 139 -2.58 -1.80 -11.24
C PRO A 139 -3.74 -0.85 -11.49
N TYR A 140 -3.59 0.04 -12.47
CA TYR A 140 -4.64 0.95 -12.90
C TYR A 140 -4.76 0.99 -14.42
N LYS A 141 -5.96 1.35 -14.88
CA LYS A 141 -6.27 1.62 -16.29
C LYS A 141 -6.73 3.06 -16.41
N MET A 142 -6.16 3.82 -17.34
CA MET A 142 -6.66 5.15 -17.67
C MET A 142 -7.64 5.06 -18.82
N LYS A 143 -8.81 5.69 -18.68
CA LYS A 143 -9.62 6.04 -19.84
C LYS A 143 -8.95 7.22 -20.53
N ILE A 144 -8.09 6.94 -21.50
CA ILE A 144 -7.59 7.98 -22.40
C ILE A 144 -8.82 8.51 -23.15
N LYS A 145 -9.24 9.74 -22.86
CA LYS A 145 -10.12 10.47 -23.78
C LYS A 145 -9.37 10.50 -25.10
N LYS A 146 -9.84 9.77 -26.12
CA LYS A 146 -9.41 9.98 -27.49
C LYS A 146 -9.81 11.41 -27.83
N GLU A 147 -8.92 12.36 -27.64
CA GLU A 147 -8.90 13.49 -28.54
C GLU A 147 -8.76 12.88 -29.93
N VAL A 148 -9.83 12.99 -30.71
CA VAL A 148 -9.79 12.77 -32.14
C VAL A 148 -8.92 13.88 -32.71
N VAL A 149 -7.60 13.78 -32.51
CA VAL A 149 -6.67 14.49 -33.37
C VAL A 149 -6.84 13.82 -34.71
N LYS A 150 -7.61 14.45 -35.61
CA LYS A 150 -7.61 14.17 -37.04
C LYS A 150 -6.17 14.34 -37.54
N LYS A 151 -5.30 13.37 -37.30
CA LYS A 151 -4.12 13.20 -38.15
C LYS A 151 -4.67 12.70 -39.47
N LYS A 152 -4.53 13.51 -40.53
CA LYS A 152 -4.73 13.06 -41.91
C LYS A 152 -4.13 11.66 -42.01
N SER A 153 -4.93 10.72 -42.50
CA SER A 153 -4.55 9.32 -42.53
C SER A 153 -3.25 9.20 -43.34
N PHE A 154 -2.33 8.33 -42.91
CA PHE A 154 -1.10 8.05 -43.66
C PHE A 154 -1.39 7.72 -45.14
N LEU A 155 -2.57 7.14 -45.41
CA LEU A 155 -3.09 6.86 -46.76
C LEU A 155 -3.50 8.11 -47.56
N GLU A 156 -3.93 9.20 -46.90
CA GLU A 156 -4.20 10.49 -47.56
C GLU A 156 -2.88 11.16 -47.98
N ILE A 157 -1.86 11.10 -47.13
CA ILE A 157 -0.51 11.60 -47.44
C ILE A 157 0.12 10.79 -48.60
N LEU A 158 -0.07 9.47 -48.60
CA LEU A 158 0.44 8.60 -49.67
C LEU A 158 -0.25 8.87 -51.02
N LYS A 159 -1.55 9.15 -51.01
CA LYS A 159 -2.32 9.48 -52.24
C LYS A 159 -1.90 10.81 -52.86
N GLU A 160 -1.46 11.78 -52.06
CA GLU A 160 -0.91 13.05 -52.58
C GLU A 160 0.46 12.84 -53.25
N TRP A 161 1.27 11.87 -52.79
CA TRP A 161 2.56 11.53 -53.40
C TRP A 161 2.47 10.77 -54.73
N TRP A 162 1.35 10.09 -55.00
CA TRP A 162 1.10 9.35 -56.24
C TRP A 162 0.36 10.17 -57.32
N LYS A 163 0.04 11.43 -57.03
CA LYS A 163 -0.66 12.35 -57.96
C LYS A 163 0.25 13.44 -58.55
N LYS A 164 1.55 13.37 -58.29
CA LYS A 164 2.58 14.26 -58.83
C LYS A 164 3.54 13.45 -59.71
#